data_AF-A0A830C7Z0-F1
#
_entry.id   AF-A0A830C7Z0-F1
#
_cell.length_a   1.000
_cell.length_b   1.000
_cell.length_c   1.000
_cell.angle_alpha   90.00
_cell.angle_beta   90.00
_cell.angle_gamma   90.00
#
_symmetry.space_group_name_H-M   'P 1'
#
loop_
_entity.id
_entity.type
_entity.pdbx_description
1 polymer ?
#
loop_
_entity_poly.entity_id
_entity_poly.type
_entity_poly.pdbx_seq_one_letter_code
_entity_poly.pdbx_strand_id
1 'polypeptide(L)'
;MFCSALRAKEDENCIKHMLLCRIILGNTETIRAGSEQLYPSSTDFDSGIDNPLTPRKYIIWSAYMNSHILPNYVISFKSASSTGNHRITRDCARKPNSPIIRFSILLNALSKFLHPSKTGLVLKWYNDFRKHKIDRSELIRRMRSFASDEVLISAVKLCRDEVNC
;
A
#
# COMPACT_ATOMS: atom_id res chain seq x y z
N MET A 1 16.42 8.81 11.07
CA MET A 1 16.06 7.60 10.30
C MET A 1 14.57 7.27 10.36
N PHE A 2 13.96 7.10 11.55
CA PHE A 2 12.55 6.70 11.69
C PHE A 2 11.53 7.58 10.95
N CYS A 3 11.64 8.92 11.03
CA CYS A 3 10.68 9.81 10.35
C CYS A 3 10.75 9.70 8.82
N SER A 4 11.94 9.49 8.25
CA SER A 4 12.12 9.33 6.79
C SER A 4 11.56 7.99 6.31
N ALA A 5 11.73 6.92 7.11
CA ALA A 5 11.18 5.60 6.80
C ALA A 5 9.64 5.61 6.78
N LEU A 6 9.00 6.32 7.71
CA LEU A 6 7.54 6.46 7.73
C LEU A 6 7.03 7.25 6.51
N ARG A 7 7.78 8.26 6.06
CA ARG A 7 7.40 9.13 4.94
C ARG A 7 7.74 8.58 3.55
N ALA A 8 8.54 7.51 3.46
CA ALA A 8 8.87 6.91 2.17
C ALA A 8 7.59 6.45 1.45
N LYS A 9 7.52 6.75 0.14
CA LYS A 9 6.38 6.39 -0.70
C LYS A 9 6.34 4.88 -0.92
N GLU A 10 5.15 4.30 -0.85
CA GLU A 10 4.92 2.90 -1.20
C GLU A 10 4.84 2.73 -2.72
N ASP A 11 5.44 1.66 -3.24
CA ASP A 11 5.26 1.20 -4.61
C ASP A 11 3.92 0.44 -4.79
N GLU A 12 3.70 -0.11 -5.97
CA GLU A 12 2.50 -0.90 -6.29
C GLU A 12 2.37 -2.19 -5.44
N ASN A 13 3.48 -2.63 -4.83
CA ASN A 13 3.60 -3.81 -4.00
C ASN A 13 3.64 -3.48 -2.50
N CYS A 14 3.24 -2.25 -2.12
CA CYS A 14 3.26 -1.73 -0.75
C CYS A 14 4.63 -1.83 -0.06
N ILE A 15 5.70 -1.80 -0.85
CA ILE A 15 7.08 -1.78 -0.38
C ILE A 15 7.56 -0.33 -0.39
N LYS A 16 8.21 0.07 0.70
CA LYS A 16 8.93 1.33 0.79
C LYS A 16 10.40 1.07 0.48
N HIS A 17 10.98 1.95 -0.32
CA HIS A 17 12.39 1.90 -0.68
C HIS A 17 13.09 3.14 -0.13
N MET A 18 14.26 2.94 0.47
CA MET A 18 15.14 4.00 0.94
C MET A 18 16.55 3.77 0.42
N LEU A 19 17.22 4.85 0.02
CA LEU A 19 18.64 4.81 -0.27
C LEU A 19 19.44 5.02 1.02
N LEU A 20 20.38 4.13 1.29
CA LEU A 20 21.45 4.36 2.23
C LEU A 20 22.64 4.90 1.45
N CYS A 21 22.99 6.16 1.69
CA CYS A 21 24.06 6.84 1.00
C CYS A 21 25.26 7.03 1.92
N ARG A 22 26.46 7.00 1.34
CA ARG A 22 27.66 7.57 1.94
C ARG A 22 27.73 9.03 1.51
N ILE A 23 27.97 9.93 2.46
CA ILE A 23 28.04 11.36 2.18
C ILE A 23 29.41 11.93 2.57
N ILE A 24 29.92 12.84 1.76
CA ILE A 24 31.04 13.71 2.11
C ILE A 24 30.41 14.94 2.75
N LEU A 25 30.65 15.14 4.05
CA LEU A 25 29.98 16.21 4.79
C LEU A 25 30.76 17.52 4.77
N GLY A 26 32.09 17.46 4.80
CA GLY A 26 32.94 18.65 4.84
C GLY A 26 32.67 19.53 6.06
N ASN A 27 32.86 20.83 5.89
CA ASN A 27 32.52 21.84 6.89
C ASN A 27 31.01 22.09 6.90
N THR A 28 30.40 21.93 8.06
CA THR A 28 28.95 22.05 8.21
C THR A 28 28.52 23.39 8.77
N GLU A 29 27.47 23.98 8.21
CA GLU A 29 26.72 25.08 8.82
C GLU A 29 25.39 24.60 9.41
N THR A 30 24.89 25.29 10.44
CA THR A 30 23.57 24.99 11.01
C THR A 30 22.48 25.73 10.24
N ILE A 31 21.56 24.98 9.63
CA ILE A 31 20.44 25.53 8.88
C ILE A 31 19.22 25.64 9.79
N ARG A 32 18.74 26.88 9.99
CA ARG A 32 17.57 27.16 10.83
C ARG A 32 16.30 26.57 10.19
N ALA A 33 15.38 26.11 11.03
CA ALA A 33 14.07 25.66 10.57
C ALA A 33 13.34 26.81 9.86
N GLY A 34 12.82 26.55 8.65
CA GLY A 34 12.16 27.57 7.82
C GLY A 34 13.12 28.42 6.98
N SER A 35 14.42 28.09 6.93
CA SER A 35 15.37 28.76 6.03
C SER A 35 15.00 28.55 4.56
N GLU A 36 15.13 29.62 3.76
CA GLU A 36 14.97 29.60 2.30
C GLU A 36 16.32 29.48 1.56
N GLN A 37 17.39 29.18 2.30
CA GLN A 37 18.75 29.09 1.76
C GLN A 37 18.87 27.99 0.70
N LEU A 38 19.50 28.32 -0.43
CA LEU A 38 19.67 27.44 -1.59
C LEU A 38 21.13 27.01 -1.84
N TYR A 39 22.09 27.68 -1.20
CA TYR A 39 23.53 27.53 -1.35
C TYR A 39 24.23 27.77 0.00
N PRO A 40 25.53 27.40 0.16
CA PRO A 40 26.27 27.69 1.38
C PRO A 40 26.22 29.18 1.76
N SER A 41 26.18 29.51 3.06
CA SER A 41 26.16 30.91 3.50
C SER A 41 27.50 31.64 3.29
N SER A 42 28.60 30.89 3.21
CA SER A 42 29.92 31.36 2.82
C SER A 42 30.69 30.24 2.11
N THR A 43 31.87 30.56 1.58
CA THR A 43 32.80 29.60 0.98
C THR A 43 33.43 28.64 1.98
N ASP A 44 33.22 28.86 3.28
CA ASP A 44 33.81 28.02 4.33
C ASP A 44 32.98 26.77 4.62
N PHE A 45 31.78 26.67 4.03
CA PHE A 45 30.82 25.60 4.29
C PHE A 45 30.53 24.76 3.05
N ASP A 46 30.46 23.45 3.25
CA ASP A 46 30.19 22.47 2.22
C ASP A 46 28.76 21.92 2.30
N SER A 47 28.22 21.78 3.52
CA SER A 47 26.90 21.18 3.76
C SER A 47 26.17 21.77 4.96
N GLY A 48 24.87 21.48 5.07
CA GLY A 48 24.01 21.94 6.15
C GLY A 48 23.60 20.83 7.12
N ILE A 49 23.42 21.18 8.39
CA ILE A 49 22.86 20.32 9.44
C ILE A 49 21.74 21.02 10.21
N ASP A 50 20.80 20.27 10.78
CA ASP A 50 19.72 20.84 11.58
C ASP A 50 20.12 21.16 13.03
N ASN A 51 21.07 20.42 13.60
CA ASN A 51 21.56 20.63 14.95
C ASN A 51 23.05 20.26 15.05
N PRO A 52 23.92 21.13 15.60
CA PRO A 52 25.37 20.89 15.66
C PRO A 52 25.81 19.86 16.69
N LEU A 53 25.01 19.61 17.73
CA LEU A 53 25.32 18.63 18.78
C LEU A 53 24.79 17.24 18.44
N THR A 54 23.58 17.18 17.89
CA THR A 54 22.90 15.92 17.53
C THR A 54 22.22 16.04 16.16
N PRO A 55 22.97 15.98 15.05
CA PRO A 55 22.40 16.11 13.71
C PRO A 55 21.41 14.98 13.42
N ARG A 56 20.22 15.34 12.92
CA ARG A 56 19.19 14.38 12.48
C ARG A 56 18.84 14.54 11.00
N LYS A 57 19.20 15.67 10.40
CA LYS A 57 19.03 15.96 8.98
C LYS A 57 20.32 16.59 8.44
N TYR A 58 20.68 16.14 7.24
CA TYR A 58 21.81 16.67 6.49
C TYR A 58 21.27 17.25 5.18
N ILE A 59 21.82 18.38 4.77
CA ILE A 59 21.44 19.13 3.58
C ILE A 59 22.68 19.20 2.70
N ILE A 60 22.60 18.60 1.52
CA ILE A 60 23.63 18.70 0.49
C ILE A 60 23.07 19.60 -0.60
N TRP A 61 23.77 20.68 -0.90
CA TRP A 61 23.36 21.63 -1.93
C TRP A 61 23.34 20.96 -3.31
N SER A 62 22.43 21.40 -4.19
CA SER A 62 22.23 20.78 -5.51
C SER A 62 23.51 20.74 -6.34
N ALA A 63 24.33 21.79 -6.26
CA ALA A 63 25.64 21.89 -6.92
C ALA A 63 26.61 20.76 -6.53
N TYR A 64 26.43 20.14 -5.36
CA TYR A 64 27.32 19.12 -4.80
C TYR A 64 26.71 17.72 -4.75
N MET A 65 25.45 17.55 -5.14
CA MET A 65 24.75 16.26 -5.04
C MET A 65 25.51 15.12 -5.72
N ASN A 66 26.05 15.34 -6.93
CA ASN A 66 26.70 14.27 -7.71
C ASN A 66 28.12 13.94 -7.25
N SER A 67 28.76 14.82 -6.48
CA SER A 67 30.12 14.62 -5.96
C SER A 67 30.14 14.19 -4.50
N HIS A 68 29.12 14.59 -3.72
CA HIS A 68 29.08 14.39 -2.26
C HIS A 68 28.11 13.29 -1.82
N ILE A 69 27.28 12.76 -2.72
CA ILE A 69 26.34 11.67 -2.41
C ILE A 69 26.71 10.44 -3.23
N LEU A 70 27.14 9.39 -2.53
CA LEU A 70 27.33 8.06 -3.12
C LEU A 70 26.20 7.13 -2.64
N PRO A 71 25.25 6.75 -3.50
CA PRO A 71 24.28 5.71 -3.17
C PRO A 71 25.00 4.39 -2.92
N ASN A 72 24.86 3.82 -1.73
CA ASN A 72 25.57 2.60 -1.35
C ASN A 72 24.64 1.38 -1.37
N TYR A 73 23.44 1.52 -0.80
CA TYR A 73 22.46 0.43 -0.75
C TYR A 73 21.02 0.93 -0.98
N VAL A 74 20.18 0.04 -1.50
CA VAL A 74 18.72 0.20 -1.48
C VAL A 74 18.17 -0.69 -0.37
N ILE A 75 17.47 -0.09 0.58
CA ILE A 75 16.77 -0.76 1.67
C ILE A 75 15.29 -0.82 1.32
N SER A 76 14.75 -2.03 1.20
CA SER A 76 13.35 -2.29 0.89
C SER A 76 12.66 -2.89 2.11
N PHE A 77 11.55 -2.30 2.56
CA PHE A 77 10.83 -2.78 3.74
C PHE A 77 9.34 -2.52 3.64
N LYS A 78 8.56 -3.28 4.42
CA LYS A 78 7.11 -3.07 4.60
C LYS A 78 6.87 -2.37 5.93
N SER A 79 6.03 -1.35 5.95
CA SER A 79 5.63 -0.68 7.19
C SER A 79 4.48 -1.44 7.84
N ALA A 80 4.58 -1.76 9.13
CA ALA A 80 3.43 -2.23 9.89
C ALA A 80 2.40 -1.09 9.96
N SER A 81 1.19 -1.31 9.45
CA SER A 81 0.12 -0.33 9.62
C SER A 81 -0.40 -0.40 11.05
N SER A 82 -0.34 0.71 11.77
CA SER A 82 -0.97 0.86 13.09
C SER A 82 -2.49 0.90 12.95
N THR A 83 -3.09 -0.26 12.70
CA THR A 83 -4.51 -0.53 12.89
C THR A 83 -4.57 -1.76 13.77
N GLY A 84 -5.03 -1.56 15.00
CA GLY A 84 -5.05 -2.59 16.04
C GLY A 84 -5.74 -3.88 15.59
N ASN A 85 -5.22 -4.99 16.09
CA ASN A 85 -5.88 -6.29 16.18
C ASN A 85 -6.43 -6.94 14.89
N HIS A 86 -5.81 -6.69 13.74
CA HIS A 86 -5.91 -7.65 12.64
C HIS A 86 -4.52 -7.90 12.05
N ARG A 87 -3.97 -9.10 12.28
CA ARG A 87 -2.89 -9.68 11.46
C ARG A 87 -3.40 -9.98 10.06
N ILE A 88 -4.00 -9.01 9.41
CA ILE A 88 -4.14 -9.03 7.96
C ILE A 88 -2.78 -8.55 7.49
N THR A 89 -1.94 -9.52 7.10
CA THR A 89 -1.14 -9.32 5.91
C THR A 89 -2.05 -8.64 4.89
N ARG A 90 -1.94 -7.33 4.75
CA ARG A 90 -2.30 -6.71 3.50
C ARG A 90 -1.28 -7.28 2.53
N ASP A 91 -1.55 -8.48 2.02
CA ASP A 91 -1.35 -8.67 0.60
C ASP A 91 -1.97 -7.44 -0.01
N CYS A 92 -1.14 -6.64 -0.67
CA CYS A 92 -1.56 -5.46 -1.40
C CYS A 92 -2.80 -5.84 -2.17
N ALA A 93 -3.95 -5.48 -1.60
CA ALA A 93 -5.22 -5.82 -2.17
C ALA A 93 -5.30 -4.89 -3.35
N ARG A 94 -4.76 -5.35 -4.49
CA ARG A 94 -4.87 -4.73 -5.79
C ARG A 94 -6.27 -4.20 -5.84
N LYS A 95 -6.41 -2.87 -5.91
CA LYS A 95 -7.71 -2.23 -6.05
C LYS A 95 -8.34 -2.95 -7.24
N PRO A 96 -9.39 -3.76 -7.05
CA PRO A 96 -9.88 -4.54 -8.16
C PRO A 96 -10.34 -3.53 -9.20
N ASN A 97 -9.78 -3.58 -10.41
CA ASN A 97 -10.22 -2.76 -11.56
C ASN A 97 -11.65 -3.10 -12.01
N SER A 98 -12.42 -3.79 -11.16
CA SER A 98 -13.80 -4.20 -11.41
C SER A 98 -14.72 -3.31 -10.55
N PRO A 99 -15.84 -2.81 -11.08
CA PRO A 99 -16.87 -2.21 -10.25
C PRO A 99 -17.29 -3.19 -9.16
N ILE A 100 -17.50 -2.68 -7.94
CA ILE A 100 -17.95 -3.49 -6.80
C ILE A 100 -19.38 -3.95 -7.09
N ILE A 101 -19.51 -5.18 -7.61
CA ILE A 101 -20.81 -5.80 -7.89
C ILE A 101 -21.52 -5.99 -6.54
N ARG A 102 -22.73 -5.42 -6.40
CA ARG A 102 -23.57 -5.67 -5.22
C ARG A 102 -23.84 -7.17 -5.13
N PHE A 103 -23.69 -7.76 -3.95
CA PHE A 103 -23.86 -9.21 -3.78
C PHE A 103 -25.22 -9.72 -4.26
N SER A 104 -26.27 -8.89 -4.24
CA SER A 104 -27.58 -9.21 -4.80
C SER A 104 -27.53 -9.51 -6.31
N ILE A 105 -26.73 -8.77 -7.07
CA ILE A 105 -26.52 -8.97 -8.51
C ILE A 105 -25.72 -10.26 -8.74
N LEU A 106 -24.65 -10.46 -7.95
CA LEU A 106 -23.86 -11.69 -7.99
C LEU A 106 -24.70 -12.94 -7.65
N LEU A 107 -25.57 -12.84 -6.64
CA LEU A 107 -26.45 -13.94 -6.23
C LEU A 107 -27.48 -14.27 -7.31
N ASN A 108 -28.06 -13.26 -7.96
CA ASN A 108 -28.99 -13.45 -9.06
C ASN A 108 -28.30 -14.14 -10.26
N ALA A 109 -27.12 -13.68 -10.64
CA ALA A 109 -26.31 -14.32 -11.68
C ALA A 109 -25.97 -15.77 -11.31
N LEU A 110 -25.51 -16.02 -10.07
CA LEU A 110 -25.17 -17.37 -9.61
C LEU A 110 -26.40 -18.30 -9.58
N SER A 111 -27.59 -17.80 -9.24
CA SER A 111 -28.81 -18.62 -9.25
C SER A 111 -29.21 -19.13 -10.64
N LYS A 112 -28.77 -18.47 -11.71
CA LYS A 112 -28.96 -18.95 -13.10
C LYS A 112 -28.09 -20.17 -13.43
N PHE A 113 -27.00 -20.38 -12.68
CA PHE A 113 -26.04 -21.46 -12.90
C PHE A 113 -26.08 -22.55 -11.80
N LEU A 114 -26.85 -22.34 -10.73
CA LEU A 114 -26.90 -23.24 -9.57
C LEU A 114 -28.29 -23.87 -9.42
N HIS A 115 -28.31 -25.14 -9.05
CA HIS A 115 -29.54 -25.86 -8.74
C HIS A 115 -30.26 -25.21 -7.52
N PRO A 116 -31.60 -25.16 -7.46
CA PRO A 116 -32.34 -24.47 -6.39
C PRO A 116 -31.97 -24.90 -4.96
N SER A 117 -31.62 -26.18 -4.76
CA SER A 117 -31.15 -26.72 -3.47
C SER A 117 -29.80 -26.13 -3.02
N LYS A 118 -29.01 -25.63 -3.95
CA LYS A 118 -27.69 -25.01 -3.73
C LYS A 118 -27.77 -23.51 -3.49
N THR A 119 -28.75 -22.84 -4.10
CA THR A 119 -29.01 -21.40 -3.95
C THR A 119 -29.33 -21.01 -2.50
N GLY A 120 -30.06 -21.86 -1.78
CA GLY A 120 -30.37 -21.65 -0.36
C GLY A 120 -29.12 -21.60 0.54
N LEU A 121 -28.08 -22.36 0.22
CA LEU A 121 -26.82 -22.37 0.98
C LEU A 121 -26.01 -21.08 0.76
N VAL A 122 -25.96 -20.59 -0.48
CA VAL A 122 -25.28 -19.32 -0.80
C VAL A 122 -25.97 -18.15 -0.08
N LEU A 123 -27.30 -18.14 -0.06
CA LEU A 123 -28.06 -17.13 0.67
C LEU A 123 -27.84 -17.22 2.18
N LYS A 124 -27.76 -18.44 2.74
CA LYS A 124 -27.43 -18.66 4.14
C LYS A 124 -26.05 -18.08 4.50
N TRP A 125 -25.01 -18.38 3.72
CA TRP A 125 -23.67 -17.85 3.97
C TRP A 125 -23.62 -16.32 3.88
N TYR A 126 -24.35 -15.72 2.95
CA TYR A 126 -24.45 -14.26 2.86
C TYR A 126 -25.14 -13.63 4.07
N ASN A 127 -26.21 -14.26 4.58
CA ASN A 127 -26.87 -13.81 5.79
C ASN A 127 -25.98 -13.97 7.02
N ASP A 128 -25.21 -15.05 7.09
CA ASP A 128 -24.20 -15.24 8.15
C ASP A 128 -23.10 -14.17 8.07
N PHE A 129 -22.67 -13.78 6.87
CA PHE A 129 -21.72 -12.66 6.67
C PHE A 129 -22.33 -11.32 7.11
N ARG A 130 -23.57 -11.01 6.73
CA ARG A 130 -24.27 -9.78 7.16
C ARG A 130 -24.50 -9.71 8.66
N LYS A 131 -24.65 -10.86 9.32
CA LYS A 131 -24.78 -10.98 10.78
C LYS A 131 -23.41 -11.07 11.49
N HIS A 132 -22.31 -10.82 10.78
CA HIS A 132 -20.94 -10.89 11.30
C HIS A 132 -20.55 -12.25 11.91
N LYS A 133 -21.22 -13.34 11.51
CA LYS A 133 -20.93 -14.70 11.97
C LYS A 133 -19.77 -15.34 11.20
N ILE A 134 -19.56 -14.90 9.95
CA ILE A 134 -18.42 -15.28 9.12
C ILE A 134 -17.82 -14.03 8.50
N ASP A 135 -16.52 -14.05 8.24
CA ASP A 135 -15.84 -12.96 7.54
C ASP A 135 -15.94 -13.09 6.00
N ARG A 136 -15.44 -12.07 5.30
CA ARG A 136 -15.45 -12.02 3.84
C ARG A 136 -14.63 -13.15 3.21
N SER A 137 -13.51 -13.53 3.83
CA SER A 137 -12.62 -14.56 3.29
C SER A 137 -13.25 -15.94 3.37
N GLU A 138 -13.94 -16.24 4.47
CA GLU A 138 -14.66 -17.48 4.68
C GLU A 138 -15.87 -17.60 3.73
N LEU A 139 -16.59 -16.49 3.48
CA LEU A 139 -17.63 -16.45 2.45
C LEU A 139 -17.05 -16.78 1.06
N ILE A 140 -15.95 -16.15 0.66
CA ILE A 140 -15.30 -16.38 -0.65
C ILE A 140 -14.81 -17.83 -0.77
N ARG A 141 -14.20 -18.38 0.29
CA ARG A 141 -13.71 -19.76 0.31
C ARG A 141 -14.85 -20.76 0.13
N ARG A 142 -15.97 -20.56 0.84
CA ARG A 142 -17.17 -21.40 0.67
C ARG A 142 -17.76 -21.28 -0.72
N MET A 143 -17.81 -20.08 -1.28
CA MET A 143 -18.28 -19.86 -2.65
C MET A 143 -17.38 -20.56 -3.68
N ARG A 144 -16.05 -20.46 -3.57
CA ARG A 144 -15.08 -21.13 -4.47
C ARG A 144 -15.06 -22.65 -4.32
N SER A 145 -15.24 -23.15 -3.11
CA SER A 145 -15.33 -24.60 -2.88
C SER A 145 -16.61 -25.21 -3.47
N PHE A 146 -17.61 -24.40 -3.79
CA PHE A 146 -18.96 -24.85 -4.12
C PHE A 146 -19.36 -24.55 -5.56
N ALA A 147 -18.91 -23.41 -6.09
CA ALA A 147 -18.97 -23.07 -7.51
C ALA A 147 -17.56 -23.21 -8.06
N SER A 148 -17.34 -24.12 -9.01
CA SER A 148 -16.07 -24.22 -9.73
C SER A 148 -15.65 -22.83 -10.24
N ASP A 149 -14.34 -22.54 -10.28
CA ASP A 149 -13.84 -21.22 -10.66
C ASP A 149 -14.40 -20.74 -12.01
N GLU A 150 -14.67 -21.66 -12.95
CA GLU A 150 -15.35 -21.38 -14.23
C GLU A 150 -16.76 -20.76 -14.09
N VAL A 151 -17.55 -21.23 -13.13
CA VAL A 151 -18.90 -20.70 -12.85
C VAL A 151 -18.80 -19.32 -12.20
N LEU A 152 -17.81 -19.12 -11.33
CA LEU A 152 -17.55 -17.82 -10.71
C LEU A 152 -17.07 -16.79 -11.74
N ILE A 153 -16.16 -17.17 -12.64
CA ILE A 153 -15.70 -16.32 -13.74
C ILE A 153 -16.87 -15.96 -14.66
N SER A 154 -17.71 -16.91 -15.00
CA SER A 154 -18.88 -16.71 -15.87
C SER A 154 -19.94 -15.81 -15.22
N ALA A 155 -20.23 -16.00 -13.93
CA ALA A 155 -21.15 -15.15 -13.20
C ALA A 155 -20.62 -13.71 -13.05
N VAL A 156 -19.31 -13.55 -12.80
CA VAL A 156 -18.68 -12.22 -12.71
C VAL A 156 -18.69 -11.50 -14.07
N LYS A 157 -18.49 -12.22 -15.19
CA LYS A 157 -18.65 -11.66 -16.54
C LYS A 157 -20.09 -11.20 -16.78
N LEU A 158 -21.08 -12.04 -16.48
CA LEU A 158 -22.50 -11.72 -16.63
C LEU A 158 -22.90 -10.47 -15.81
N CYS A 159 -22.38 -10.35 -14.58
CA CYS A 159 -22.62 -9.17 -13.75
C CYS A 159 -21.96 -7.89 -14.27
N ARG A 160 -20.90 -7.97 -15.09
CA ARG A 160 -20.30 -6.78 -15.73
C ARG A 160 -21.16 -6.27 -16.89
N ASP A 161 -21.79 -7.18 -17.62
CA ASP A 161 -22.65 -6.84 -18.75
C ASP A 161 -23.98 -6.21 -18.26
N GLU A 162 -24.55 -6.71 -17.15
CA GLU A 162 -25.76 -6.14 -16.53
C GLU A 162 -25.54 -4.74 -15.89
N VAL A 163 -24.29 -4.32 -15.64
CA VAL A 163 -23.95 -3.00 -15.05
C VAL A 163 -23.60 -1.94 -16.11
N ASN A 164 -23.34 -2.36 -17.36
CA ASN A 164 -23.01 -1.48 -18.50
C ASN A 164 -24.20 -1.22 -19.44
N CYS A 165 -25.43 -1.58 -19.02
CA CYS A 165 -26.68 -1.20 -19.68
C CYS A 165 -27.40 -0.09 -18.92
#